data_AF-A0A925J6R3-F1
#
_entry.id   AF-A0A925J6R3-F1
#
_cell.length_a   1.000
_cell.length_b   1.000
_cell.length_c   1.000
_cell.angle_alpha   90.00
_cell.angle_beta   90.00
_cell.angle_gamma   90.00
#
_symmetry.space_group_name_H-M   'P 1'
#
loop_
_entity.id
_entity.type
_entity.pdbx_description
1 polymer ?
#
loop_
_entity_poly.entity_id
_entity_poly.type
_entity_poly.pdbx_seq_one_letter_code
_entity_poly.pdbx_strand_id
1 'polypeptide(L)'
;MPIDFTNSAEYGWLRKKVHAARTLDDLTQPSTWRMTGTGQLSFPEEPRLHDMRVLRVDMQMFTGPPAPTTSRLSSINLRRAFPNEDWSGYNRLSMWIRPDIAGFPMLPLQLVLHNDGIEKVPDRYAREGTHYVTLGREGWQQVVWEIAPLARDRVTLLEIGYWVNKMLAAPGDRVGFEIGRLELQRVDADHHTGWNVGPGRIAYSHSGYRAQLSKSAVGSDITASTFALLRVNDHALGDVVLEKPVSAVRSRLGAFQVMDFSEVTKSGTYVLRAGDHESRPFAIGDDAWRGTLWKTLNFFYGNRCGFDVPGSHGVDHLDWFATLGDQRITMSGGWHDAGDLSQGAINTGEATYAMFALAERLTATDKDPALVARLIEEATWGL
;
A
#
# COMPACT_ATOMS: atom_id res chain seq x y z
N MET A 1 10.20 7.99 -8.45
CA MET A 1 11.18 7.81 -7.35
C MET A 1 11.13 6.38 -6.86
N PRO A 2 12.27 5.71 -6.61
CA PRO A 2 12.24 4.34 -6.10
C PRO A 2 11.66 4.32 -4.68
N ILE A 3 10.66 3.45 -4.46
CA ILE A 3 10.18 3.12 -3.12
C ILE A 3 11.16 2.10 -2.56
N ASP A 4 11.75 2.40 -1.40
CA ASP A 4 12.60 1.45 -0.70
C ASP A 4 11.72 0.31 -0.15
N PHE A 5 11.79 -0.84 -0.82
CA PHE A 5 11.03 -2.03 -0.45
C PHE A 5 11.26 -2.44 1.00
N THR A 6 12.46 -2.20 1.57
CA THR A 6 12.76 -2.60 2.95
C THR A 6 11.94 -1.83 4.00
N ASN A 7 11.32 -0.73 3.60
CA ASN A 7 10.42 0.07 4.42
C ASN A 7 8.93 -0.22 4.18
N SER A 8 8.58 -1.17 3.30
CA SER A 8 7.20 -1.52 2.98
C SER A 8 6.59 -2.51 3.97
N ALA A 9 5.25 -2.59 4.00
CA ALA A 9 4.54 -3.57 4.81
C ALA A 9 4.81 -5.00 4.33
N GLU A 10 4.85 -5.20 3.01
CA GLU A 10 5.13 -6.47 2.35
C GLU A 10 6.50 -7.03 2.76
N TYR A 11 7.53 -6.19 2.83
CA TYR A 11 8.84 -6.61 3.33
C TYR A 11 8.78 -7.10 4.79
N GLY A 12 8.02 -6.40 5.63
CA GLY A 12 7.75 -6.83 7.00
C GLY A 12 7.02 -8.18 7.06
N TRP A 13 5.95 -8.34 6.28
CA TRP A 13 5.15 -9.56 6.24
C TRP A 13 5.95 -10.77 5.76
N LEU A 14 6.75 -10.64 4.71
CA LEU A 14 7.58 -11.72 4.17
C LEU A 14 8.60 -12.25 5.19
N ARG A 15 9.03 -11.42 6.15
CA ARG A 15 10.01 -11.79 7.18
C ARG A 15 9.40 -12.39 8.44
N LYS A 16 8.07 -12.44 8.55
CA LYS A 16 7.41 -13.07 9.70
C LYS A 16 7.69 -14.56 9.72
N LYS A 17 7.96 -15.09 10.92
CA LYS A 17 8.15 -16.52 11.14
C LYS A 17 6.88 -17.28 10.78
N VAL A 18 7.01 -18.30 9.95
CA VAL A 18 5.93 -19.24 9.63
C VAL A 18 5.93 -20.36 10.68
N HIS A 19 4.88 -20.40 11.49
CA HIS A 19 4.72 -21.39 12.56
C HIS A 19 4.14 -22.71 12.07
N ALA A 20 3.36 -22.66 10.99
CA ALA A 20 2.82 -23.82 10.28
C ALA A 20 2.50 -23.45 8.84
N ALA A 21 2.61 -24.40 7.92
CA ALA A 21 2.24 -24.22 6.52
C ALA A 21 1.46 -25.43 6.00
N ARG A 22 0.60 -25.21 5.01
CA ARG A 22 -0.13 -26.25 4.28
C ARG A 22 -0.23 -25.86 2.82
N THR A 23 0.29 -26.69 1.93
CA THR A 23 0.12 -26.53 0.49
C THR A 23 -1.36 -26.71 0.13
N LEU A 24 -1.95 -25.70 -0.52
CA LEU A 24 -3.32 -25.75 -1.04
C LEU A 24 -3.35 -26.32 -2.46
N ASP A 25 -2.35 -25.97 -3.26
CA ASP A 25 -2.23 -26.43 -4.64
C ASP A 25 -0.76 -26.40 -5.07
N ASP A 26 -0.28 -27.53 -5.60
CA ASP A 26 1.05 -27.68 -6.17
C ASP A 26 1.07 -27.37 -7.68
N LEU A 27 -0.09 -27.02 -8.24
CA LEU A 27 -0.32 -26.63 -9.64
C LEU A 27 -0.03 -27.77 -10.62
N THR A 28 -0.26 -29.02 -10.19
CA THR A 28 -0.16 -30.20 -11.06
C THR A 28 -1.51 -30.71 -11.57
N GLN A 29 -2.63 -30.21 -11.02
CA GLN A 29 -3.98 -30.67 -11.32
C GLN A 29 -4.81 -29.58 -12.03
N PRO A 30 -4.82 -29.51 -13.38
CA PRO A 30 -5.59 -28.51 -14.11
C PRO A 30 -7.09 -28.51 -13.80
N SER A 31 -7.63 -29.66 -13.40
CA SER A 31 -9.05 -29.85 -13.10
C SER A 31 -9.55 -29.03 -11.90
N THR A 32 -8.67 -28.53 -11.03
CA THR A 32 -9.03 -27.72 -9.85
C THR A 32 -9.19 -26.23 -10.15
N TRP A 33 -8.77 -25.78 -11.33
CA TRP A 33 -8.83 -24.39 -11.77
C TRP A 33 -9.83 -24.18 -12.89
N ARG A 34 -10.49 -23.03 -12.89
CA ARG A 34 -11.29 -22.52 -14.01
C ARG A 34 -10.84 -21.12 -14.34
N MET A 35 -10.92 -20.75 -15.61
CA MET A 35 -10.67 -19.39 -16.06
C MET A 35 -11.85 -18.92 -16.90
N THR A 36 -12.28 -17.68 -16.67
CA THR A 36 -13.18 -16.94 -17.56
C THR A 36 -12.47 -15.68 -18.06
N GLY A 37 -12.88 -15.16 -19.21
CA GLY A 37 -12.32 -13.95 -19.81
C GLY A 37 -11.54 -14.23 -21.10
N THR A 38 -10.61 -13.34 -21.42
CA THR A 38 -9.90 -13.27 -22.71
C THR A 38 -8.44 -13.67 -22.54
N GLY A 39 -8.18 -14.97 -22.63
CA GLY A 39 -6.84 -15.52 -22.50
C GLY A 39 -6.82 -17.04 -22.56
N GLN A 40 -5.67 -17.61 -22.26
CA GLN A 40 -5.44 -19.04 -22.14
C GLN A 40 -4.82 -19.38 -20.79
N LEU A 41 -5.24 -20.53 -20.26
CA LEU A 41 -4.70 -21.13 -19.05
C LEU A 41 -3.92 -22.39 -19.44
N SER A 42 -2.67 -22.51 -18.98
CA SER A 42 -1.85 -23.69 -19.22
C SER A 42 -1.09 -24.11 -17.96
N PHE A 43 -0.62 -25.35 -17.95
CA PHE A 43 0.13 -25.95 -16.83
C PHE A 43 1.42 -26.56 -17.36
N PRO A 44 2.47 -25.75 -17.59
CA PRO A 44 3.74 -26.24 -18.10
C PRO A 44 4.29 -27.41 -17.27
N GLU A 45 4.85 -28.42 -17.95
CA GLU A 45 5.45 -29.60 -17.30
C GLU A 45 6.78 -29.26 -16.62
N GLU A 46 7.54 -28.36 -17.24
CA GLU A 46 8.83 -27.91 -16.73
C GLU A 46 8.66 -27.13 -15.42
N PRO A 47 9.37 -27.53 -14.34
CA PRO A 47 9.37 -26.77 -13.11
C PRO A 47 10.05 -25.41 -13.29
N ARG A 48 9.69 -24.48 -12.42
CA ARG A 48 10.29 -23.16 -12.22
C ARG A 48 10.89 -23.12 -10.81
N LEU A 49 11.75 -22.15 -10.51
CA LEU A 49 12.37 -21.96 -9.19
C LEU A 49 12.63 -23.28 -8.44
N HIS A 50 13.61 -24.05 -8.92
CA HIS A 50 13.89 -25.41 -8.47
C HIS A 50 12.84 -26.42 -8.97
N ASP A 51 11.91 -26.83 -8.11
CA ASP A 51 10.95 -27.92 -8.32
C ASP A 51 9.50 -27.43 -8.46
N MET A 52 9.28 -26.12 -8.44
CA MET A 52 7.94 -25.54 -8.38
C MET A 52 7.22 -25.67 -9.72
N ARG A 53 6.15 -26.48 -9.76
CA ARG A 53 5.20 -26.48 -10.87
C ARG A 53 4.36 -25.20 -10.85
N VAL A 54 3.91 -24.79 -12.04
CA VAL A 54 3.25 -23.50 -12.24
C VAL A 54 2.01 -23.62 -13.11
N LEU A 55 1.09 -22.70 -12.85
CA LEU A 55 -0.01 -22.36 -13.73
C LEU A 55 0.39 -21.09 -14.50
N ARG A 56 0.24 -21.08 -15.82
CA ARG A 56 0.53 -19.93 -16.68
C ARG A 56 -0.75 -19.36 -17.28
N VAL A 57 -0.88 -18.04 -17.22
CA VAL A 57 -1.89 -17.25 -17.93
C VAL A 57 -1.23 -16.48 -19.04
N ASP A 58 -1.81 -16.56 -20.23
CA ASP A 58 -1.47 -15.72 -21.38
C ASP A 58 -2.74 -14.98 -21.82
N MET A 59 -2.77 -13.66 -21.70
CA MET A 59 -3.95 -12.87 -22.05
C MET A 59 -4.04 -12.61 -23.54
N GLN A 60 -5.26 -12.65 -24.07
CA GLN A 60 -5.55 -12.17 -25.40
C GLN A 60 -5.80 -10.66 -25.34
N MET A 61 -4.86 -9.90 -25.92
CA MET A 61 -4.92 -8.43 -25.97
C MET A 61 -5.77 -7.97 -27.15
N PHE A 62 -6.67 -7.01 -26.94
CA PHE A 62 -7.43 -6.40 -28.03
C PHE A 62 -6.59 -5.34 -28.75
N THR A 63 -6.53 -5.37 -30.09
CA THR A 63 -5.69 -4.45 -30.87
C THR A 63 -6.49 -3.56 -31.83
N GLY A 64 -7.77 -3.88 -32.09
CA GLY A 64 -8.64 -3.12 -32.99
C GLY A 64 -10.02 -2.85 -32.40
N PRO A 65 -10.67 -1.72 -32.78
CA PRO A 65 -12.03 -1.41 -32.35
C PRO A 65 -13.09 -2.14 -33.19
N PRO A 66 -14.28 -2.41 -32.63
CA PRO A 66 -14.57 -2.34 -31.20
C PRO A 66 -13.94 -3.53 -30.45
N ALA A 67 -13.47 -3.29 -29.23
CA ALA A 67 -13.09 -4.39 -28.34
C ALA A 67 -14.31 -5.30 -28.07
N PRO A 68 -14.14 -6.64 -28.06
CA PRO A 68 -15.25 -7.59 -28.11
C PRO A 68 -15.99 -7.80 -26.78
N THR A 69 -15.56 -7.18 -25.68
CA THR A 69 -16.18 -7.31 -24.36
C THR A 69 -17.00 -6.08 -23.99
N THR A 70 -17.98 -6.24 -23.09
CA THR A 70 -18.79 -5.13 -22.58
C THR A 70 -17.94 -4.05 -21.90
N SER A 71 -16.89 -4.45 -21.16
CA SER A 71 -15.94 -3.52 -20.54
C SER A 71 -14.98 -2.89 -21.56
N ARG A 72 -14.90 -3.43 -22.78
CA ARG A 72 -13.89 -3.10 -23.79
C ARG A 72 -12.45 -3.39 -23.38
N LEU A 73 -12.24 -4.08 -22.26
CA LEU A 73 -10.93 -4.44 -21.73
C LEU A 73 -10.72 -5.95 -21.84
N SER A 74 -9.49 -6.33 -22.19
CA SER A 74 -9.01 -7.69 -21.97
C SER A 74 -9.00 -7.97 -20.46
N SER A 75 -9.54 -9.09 -20.04
CA SER A 75 -9.62 -9.44 -18.62
C SER A 75 -9.67 -10.93 -18.41
N ILE A 76 -9.22 -11.39 -17.25
CA ILE A 76 -9.33 -12.78 -16.82
C ILE A 76 -9.80 -12.83 -15.38
N ASN A 77 -10.45 -13.93 -15.01
CA ASN A 77 -10.71 -14.31 -13.64
C ASN A 77 -10.39 -15.80 -13.50
N LEU A 78 -9.36 -16.11 -12.71
CA LEU A 78 -9.03 -17.47 -12.30
C LEU A 78 -9.81 -17.83 -11.06
N ARG A 79 -10.28 -19.07 -10.99
CA ARG A 79 -11.07 -19.61 -9.88
C ARG A 79 -10.50 -20.93 -9.41
N ARG A 80 -10.11 -20.98 -8.15
CA ARG A 80 -9.71 -22.20 -7.44
C ARG A 80 -10.74 -22.55 -6.37
N ALA A 81 -11.60 -23.53 -6.65
CA ALA A 81 -12.66 -23.94 -5.74
C ALA A 81 -12.12 -24.85 -4.62
N PHE A 82 -12.65 -24.72 -3.41
CA PHE A 82 -12.33 -25.57 -2.25
C PHE A 82 -13.60 -26.22 -1.70
N PRO A 83 -13.55 -27.48 -1.26
CA PRO A 83 -14.73 -28.22 -0.81
C PRO A 83 -15.13 -27.85 0.64
N ASN A 84 -15.56 -26.60 0.86
CA ASN A 84 -16.05 -26.10 2.16
C ASN A 84 -15.03 -26.30 3.30
N GLU A 85 -13.78 -25.91 3.08
CA GLU A 85 -12.71 -26.18 4.03
C GLU A 85 -12.69 -25.20 5.21
N ASP A 86 -12.36 -25.69 6.41
CA ASP A 86 -12.06 -24.83 7.56
C ASP A 86 -10.57 -24.43 7.54
N TRP A 87 -10.31 -23.14 7.41
CA TRP A 87 -8.98 -22.54 7.40
C TRP A 87 -8.68 -21.74 8.67
N SER A 88 -9.51 -21.84 9.72
CA SER A 88 -9.39 -21.05 10.96
C SER A 88 -8.03 -21.19 11.64
N GLY A 89 -7.38 -22.35 11.50
CA GLY A 89 -6.04 -22.63 12.01
C GLY A 89 -4.88 -21.92 11.29
N TYR A 90 -5.14 -21.24 10.17
CA TYR A 90 -4.18 -20.48 9.37
C TYR A 90 -4.66 -19.02 9.23
N ASN A 91 -3.77 -18.09 8.90
CA ASN A 91 -4.12 -16.67 8.84
C ASN A 91 -3.38 -15.89 7.74
N ARG A 92 -2.68 -16.58 6.84
CA ARG A 92 -1.99 -15.97 5.71
C ARG A 92 -2.03 -16.87 4.48
N LEU A 93 -2.35 -16.30 3.33
CA LEU A 93 -2.13 -16.89 2.02
C LEU A 93 -0.73 -16.52 1.52
N SER A 94 -0.06 -17.45 0.86
CA SER A 94 1.23 -17.24 0.20
C SER A 94 1.21 -17.87 -1.19
N MET A 95 1.72 -17.15 -2.18
CA MET A 95 1.95 -17.67 -3.53
C MET A 95 3.13 -16.97 -4.18
N TRP A 96 3.78 -17.65 -5.11
CA TRP A 96 4.81 -17.07 -5.95
C TRP A 96 4.19 -16.64 -7.27
N ILE A 97 4.50 -15.43 -7.73
CA ILE A 97 4.02 -14.93 -9.01
C ILE A 97 5.19 -14.36 -9.80
N ARG A 98 5.25 -14.68 -11.10
CA ARG A 98 6.20 -14.09 -12.04
C ARG A 98 5.43 -13.42 -13.18
N PRO A 99 5.45 -12.09 -13.26
CA PRO A 99 4.91 -11.37 -14.41
C PRO A 99 5.72 -11.59 -15.68
N ASP A 100 5.04 -11.56 -16.82
CA ASP A 100 5.61 -11.51 -18.17
C ASP A 100 4.81 -10.46 -18.96
N ILE A 101 5.14 -9.19 -18.72
CA ILE A 101 4.42 -8.06 -19.29
C ILE A 101 5.34 -7.21 -20.16
N ALA A 102 4.81 -6.70 -21.28
CA ALA A 102 5.47 -5.70 -22.10
C ALA A 102 4.49 -4.60 -22.46
N GLY A 103 4.95 -3.34 -22.44
CA GLY A 103 4.11 -2.18 -22.70
C GLY A 103 3.27 -1.69 -21.51
N PHE A 104 3.41 -2.33 -20.34
CA PHE A 104 2.73 -1.95 -19.09
C PHE A 104 3.74 -1.65 -17.98
N PRO A 105 3.46 -0.67 -17.10
CA PRO A 105 4.38 -0.31 -16.03
C PRO A 105 4.48 -1.36 -14.92
N MET A 106 3.38 -2.08 -14.66
CA MET A 106 3.20 -3.03 -13.56
C MET A 106 2.05 -3.99 -13.87
N LEU A 107 1.94 -5.07 -13.09
CA LEU A 107 0.82 -6.02 -13.15
C LEU A 107 0.06 -6.00 -11.82
N PRO A 108 -1.07 -5.29 -11.70
CA PRO A 108 -1.94 -5.41 -10.55
C PRO A 108 -2.80 -6.68 -10.67
N LEU A 109 -2.89 -7.48 -9.61
CA LEU A 109 -3.82 -8.60 -9.52
C LEU A 109 -4.78 -8.36 -8.36
N GLN A 110 -6.06 -8.68 -8.58
CA GLN A 110 -7.06 -8.75 -7.54
C GLN A 110 -7.13 -10.19 -7.01
N LEU A 111 -7.04 -10.36 -5.70
CA LEU A 111 -7.30 -11.61 -5.00
C LEU A 111 -8.63 -11.48 -4.28
N VAL A 112 -9.51 -12.48 -4.41
CA VAL A 112 -10.78 -12.51 -3.68
C VAL A 112 -10.94 -13.85 -2.96
N LEU A 113 -11.11 -13.81 -1.65
CA LEU A 113 -11.42 -15.00 -0.85
C LEU A 113 -12.94 -15.09 -0.70
N HIS A 114 -13.48 -16.28 -0.93
CA HIS A 114 -14.88 -16.58 -0.71
C HIS A 114 -15.02 -17.67 0.36
N ASN A 115 -15.93 -17.42 1.30
CA ASN A 115 -16.39 -18.40 2.26
C ASN A 115 -17.92 -18.46 2.21
N ASP A 116 -18.47 -19.56 2.71
CA ASP A 116 -19.90 -19.70 2.93
C ASP A 116 -20.20 -20.01 4.41
N GLY A 117 -19.34 -19.57 5.33
CA GLY A 117 -19.41 -19.82 6.77
C GLY A 117 -20.52 -19.02 7.48
N ILE A 118 -20.37 -18.85 8.80
CA ILE A 118 -21.30 -18.05 9.61
C ILE A 118 -21.28 -16.59 9.14
N GLU A 119 -20.09 -16.00 9.06
CA GLU A 119 -19.87 -14.66 8.51
C GLU A 119 -19.37 -14.80 7.07
N LYS A 120 -20.13 -14.20 6.14
CA LYS A 120 -19.87 -14.33 4.70
C LYS A 120 -18.72 -13.43 4.30
N VAL A 121 -17.76 -14.01 3.59
CA VAL A 121 -16.70 -13.28 2.90
C VAL A 121 -16.80 -13.62 1.41
N PRO A 122 -16.84 -12.64 0.49
CA PRO A 122 -17.09 -11.22 0.77
C PRO A 122 -18.42 -11.00 1.51
N ASP A 123 -18.50 -9.91 2.27
CA ASP A 123 -19.77 -9.51 2.89
C ASP A 123 -20.83 -9.16 1.83
N ARG A 124 -22.09 -8.95 2.25
CA ARG A 124 -23.20 -8.62 1.35
C ARG A 124 -23.01 -7.35 0.50
N TYR A 125 -21.99 -6.55 0.80
CA TYR A 125 -21.67 -5.30 0.13
C TYR A 125 -20.33 -5.36 -0.63
N ALA A 126 -19.66 -6.52 -0.63
CA ALA A 126 -18.32 -6.71 -1.20
C ALA A 126 -17.26 -5.74 -0.64
N ARG A 127 -17.36 -5.37 0.65
CA ARG A 127 -16.42 -4.45 1.31
C ARG A 127 -15.17 -5.15 1.84
N GLU A 128 -15.24 -6.45 2.04
CA GLU A 128 -14.15 -7.28 2.56
C GLU A 128 -13.86 -8.47 1.65
N GLY A 129 -12.79 -9.21 1.96
CA GLY A 129 -12.42 -10.39 1.18
C GLY A 129 -11.73 -10.09 -0.14
N THR A 130 -11.43 -8.83 -0.45
CA THR A 130 -10.69 -8.42 -1.64
C THR A 130 -9.33 -7.82 -1.26
N HIS A 131 -8.28 -8.20 -1.98
CA HIS A 131 -6.94 -7.67 -1.81
C HIS A 131 -6.31 -7.40 -3.18
N TYR A 132 -5.62 -6.27 -3.33
CA TYR A 132 -4.90 -5.96 -4.55
C TYR A 132 -3.40 -6.04 -4.31
N VAL A 133 -2.70 -6.71 -5.23
CA VAL A 133 -1.25 -6.82 -5.21
C VAL A 133 -0.71 -6.22 -6.49
N THR A 134 0.32 -5.39 -6.37
CA THR A 134 0.99 -4.79 -7.53
C THR A 134 2.35 -5.44 -7.68
N LEU A 135 2.56 -6.10 -8.82
CA LEU A 135 3.80 -6.79 -9.11
C LEU A 135 4.72 -5.94 -9.98
N GLY A 136 6.01 -5.94 -9.64
CA GLY A 136 7.06 -5.41 -10.51
C GLY A 136 7.16 -6.20 -11.81
N ARG A 137 7.81 -5.64 -12.84
CA ARG A 137 7.78 -6.20 -14.21
C ARG A 137 8.48 -7.55 -14.38
N GLU A 138 9.46 -7.84 -13.54
CA GLU A 138 10.38 -8.95 -13.75
C GLU A 138 10.61 -9.75 -12.48
N GLY A 139 11.04 -10.99 -12.68
CA GLY A 139 11.43 -11.88 -11.60
C GLY A 139 10.26 -12.47 -10.82
N TRP A 140 10.61 -13.46 -10.01
CA TRP A 140 9.67 -14.11 -9.11
C TRP A 140 9.46 -13.27 -7.86
N GLN A 141 8.21 -13.06 -7.50
CA GLN A 141 7.79 -12.29 -6.34
C GLN A 141 6.91 -13.18 -5.46
N GLN A 142 7.26 -13.30 -4.19
CA GLN A 142 6.39 -13.94 -3.22
C GLN A 142 5.34 -12.93 -2.78
N VAL A 143 4.07 -13.27 -3.04
CA VAL A 143 2.91 -12.52 -2.60
C VAL A 143 2.36 -13.17 -1.35
N VAL A 144 2.16 -12.37 -0.30
CA VAL A 144 1.52 -12.81 0.94
C VAL A 144 0.34 -11.91 1.27
N TRP A 145 -0.74 -12.50 1.78
CA TRP A 145 -1.93 -11.79 2.21
C TRP A 145 -2.37 -12.32 3.58
N GLU A 146 -2.29 -11.48 4.61
CA GLU A 146 -2.80 -11.82 5.94
C GLU A 146 -4.33 -11.74 5.96
N ILE A 147 -4.95 -12.91 6.03
CA ILE A 147 -6.41 -13.11 6.03
C ILE A 147 -6.95 -13.28 7.46
N ALA A 148 -6.15 -12.93 8.47
CA ALA A 148 -6.57 -12.94 9.87
C ALA A 148 -7.90 -12.21 10.13
N PRO A 149 -8.18 -11.04 9.50
CA PRO A 149 -9.44 -10.32 9.67
C PRO A 149 -10.65 -11.02 9.05
N LEU A 150 -10.45 -12.00 8.17
CA LEU A 150 -11.52 -12.62 7.39
C LEU A 150 -12.02 -13.90 8.07
N ALA A 151 -13.35 -14.08 8.09
CA ALA A 151 -13.98 -15.33 8.43
C ALA A 151 -13.58 -16.42 7.42
N ARG A 152 -13.32 -17.63 7.93
CA ARG A 152 -12.65 -18.70 7.17
C ARG A 152 -12.94 -20.09 7.72
N ASP A 153 -14.09 -20.25 8.37
CA ASP A 153 -14.63 -21.51 8.89
C ASP A 153 -15.21 -22.41 7.78
N ARG A 154 -15.57 -21.83 6.61
CA ARG A 154 -16.05 -22.58 5.44
C ARG A 154 -15.63 -21.94 4.12
N VAL A 155 -14.35 -22.01 3.79
CA VAL A 155 -13.79 -21.45 2.55
C VAL A 155 -14.19 -22.27 1.34
N THR A 156 -14.63 -21.59 0.28
CA THR A 156 -15.20 -22.21 -0.92
C THR A 156 -14.47 -21.85 -2.21
N LEU A 157 -13.80 -20.69 -2.29
CA LEU A 157 -13.17 -20.23 -3.52
C LEU A 157 -12.08 -19.19 -3.25
N LEU A 158 -10.98 -19.28 -4.00
CA LEU A 158 -10.03 -18.18 -4.22
C LEU A 158 -10.14 -17.73 -5.68
N GLU A 159 -10.38 -16.44 -5.89
CA GLU A 159 -10.33 -15.82 -7.21
C GLU A 159 -9.08 -14.97 -7.39
N ILE A 160 -8.54 -14.99 -8.61
CA ILE A 160 -7.42 -14.14 -9.03
C ILE A 160 -7.82 -13.46 -10.33
N GLY A 161 -8.11 -12.16 -10.25
CA GLY A 161 -8.63 -11.35 -11.35
C GLY A 161 -7.61 -10.34 -11.86
N TYR A 162 -7.70 -10.04 -13.14
CA TYR A 162 -7.00 -8.89 -13.73
C TYR A 162 -7.81 -8.30 -14.90
N TRP A 163 -7.87 -6.98 -14.96
CA TRP A 163 -8.39 -6.21 -16.07
C TRP A 163 -7.26 -5.35 -16.62
N VAL A 164 -7.00 -5.46 -17.92
CA VAL A 164 -5.94 -4.70 -18.57
C VAL A 164 -6.32 -3.22 -18.56
N ASN A 165 -5.41 -2.38 -18.04
CA ASN A 165 -5.58 -0.91 -18.01
C ASN A 165 -5.28 -0.24 -19.37
N LYS A 166 -5.66 -0.88 -20.47
CA LYS A 166 -5.60 -0.39 -21.84
C LYS A 166 -6.74 -1.02 -22.63
N MET A 167 -7.56 -0.19 -23.28
CA MET A 167 -8.65 -0.67 -24.14
C MET A 167 -8.13 -1.37 -25.39
N LEU A 168 -7.14 -0.76 -26.05
CA LEU A 168 -6.46 -1.32 -27.21
C LEU A 168 -4.96 -1.36 -26.93
N ALA A 169 -4.38 -2.54 -27.10
CA ALA A 169 -2.96 -2.82 -26.99
C ALA A 169 -2.20 -2.26 -28.19
N ALA A 170 -1.04 -1.66 -27.91
CA ALA A 170 -0.10 -1.23 -28.94
C ALA A 170 0.62 -2.45 -29.54
N PRO A 171 1.23 -2.33 -30.73
CA PRO A 171 2.09 -3.37 -31.27
C PRO A 171 3.19 -3.77 -30.27
N GLY A 172 3.26 -5.05 -29.93
CA GLY A 172 4.23 -5.60 -28.97
C GLY A 172 3.79 -5.60 -27.50
N ASP A 173 2.66 -4.98 -27.17
CA ASP A 173 2.06 -5.10 -25.84
C ASP A 173 1.67 -6.57 -25.56
N ARG A 174 2.03 -7.08 -24.39
CA ARG A 174 1.61 -8.41 -23.94
C ARG A 174 1.40 -8.44 -22.44
N VAL A 175 0.49 -9.31 -22.00
CA VAL A 175 0.33 -9.66 -20.60
C VAL A 175 0.26 -11.17 -20.47
N GLY A 176 1.20 -11.72 -19.72
CA GLY A 176 1.13 -13.05 -19.14
C GLY A 176 1.69 -13.05 -17.72
N PHE A 177 1.44 -14.12 -16.98
CA PHE A 177 2.05 -14.35 -15.68
C PHE A 177 1.99 -15.83 -15.30
N GLU A 178 2.92 -16.24 -14.45
CA GLU A 178 2.94 -17.57 -13.84
C GLU A 178 2.62 -17.45 -12.36
N ILE A 179 1.81 -18.37 -11.84
CA ILE A 179 1.56 -18.56 -10.41
C ILE A 179 2.21 -19.87 -9.99
N GLY A 180 2.80 -19.91 -8.81
CA GLY A 180 3.53 -21.02 -8.21
C GLY A 180 3.20 -21.20 -6.74
N ARG A 181 3.21 -22.45 -6.24
CA ARG A 181 3.17 -22.81 -4.81
C ARG A 181 2.16 -22.01 -3.98
N LEU A 182 0.88 -22.39 -4.07
CA LEU A 182 -0.19 -21.78 -3.28
C LEU A 182 -0.26 -22.44 -1.89
N GLU A 183 -0.14 -21.66 -0.83
CA GLU A 183 -0.05 -22.14 0.55
C GLU A 183 -0.91 -21.35 1.52
N LEU A 184 -1.40 -22.04 2.55
CA LEU A 184 -1.79 -21.43 3.81
C LEU A 184 -0.61 -21.43 4.77
N GLN A 185 -0.50 -20.36 5.54
CA GLN A 185 0.51 -20.17 6.56
C GLN A 185 -0.13 -19.65 7.85
N ARG A 186 0.44 -20.03 8.98
CA ARG A 186 0.14 -19.47 10.30
C ARG A 186 1.31 -18.62 10.76
N VAL A 187 1.05 -17.33 10.99
CA VAL A 187 2.04 -16.35 11.46
C VAL A 187 1.47 -15.52 12.61
N ASP A 188 2.34 -14.73 13.24
CA ASP A 188 1.90 -13.66 14.14
C ASP A 188 1.38 -12.50 13.27
N ALA A 189 0.07 -12.53 12.98
CA ALA A 189 -0.59 -11.57 12.10
C ALA A 189 -0.55 -10.15 12.70
N ASP A 190 -0.61 -9.15 11.83
CA ASP A 190 -0.67 -7.76 12.27
C ASP A 190 -1.96 -7.48 13.04
N HIS A 191 -1.84 -6.54 13.98
CA HIS A 191 -2.97 -6.02 14.72
C HIS A 191 -3.89 -5.26 13.75
N HIS A 192 -5.14 -5.71 13.60
CA HIS A 192 -6.03 -5.28 12.52
C HIS A 192 -7.38 -4.73 12.99
N THR A 193 -7.68 -4.78 14.29
CA THR A 193 -8.98 -4.36 14.82
C THR A 193 -8.84 -3.62 16.13
N GLY A 194 -9.66 -2.58 16.29
CA GLY A 194 -9.71 -1.79 17.51
C GLY A 194 -8.80 -0.57 17.49
N TRP A 195 -8.85 0.19 18.58
CA TRP A 195 -8.09 1.43 18.75
C TRP A 195 -6.78 1.24 19.51
N ASN A 196 -6.58 0.08 20.13
CA ASN A 196 -5.37 -0.24 20.87
C ASN A 196 -4.16 -0.34 19.93
N VAL A 197 -2.99 0.00 20.47
CA VAL A 197 -1.72 -0.17 19.78
C VAL A 197 -1.42 -1.65 19.70
N GLY A 198 -0.88 -2.12 18.58
CA GLY A 198 -0.56 -3.54 18.40
C GLY A 198 0.38 -4.05 19.52
N PRO A 199 0.24 -5.31 19.97
CA PRO A 199 1.07 -5.87 21.03
C PRO A 199 2.57 -5.68 20.76
N GLY A 200 3.30 -5.24 21.78
CA GLY A 200 4.73 -4.98 21.71
C GLY A 200 5.15 -3.82 20.81
N ARG A 201 4.22 -2.93 20.45
CA ARG A 201 4.49 -1.71 19.69
C ARG A 201 4.27 -0.46 20.53
N ILE A 202 4.94 0.60 20.10
CA ILE A 202 4.71 1.97 20.54
C ILE A 202 4.24 2.75 19.30
N ALA A 203 3.11 3.44 19.39
CA ALA A 203 2.61 4.35 18.38
C ALA A 203 3.13 5.77 18.67
N TYR A 204 3.77 6.39 17.70
CA TYR A 204 4.42 7.70 17.82
C TYR A 204 4.49 8.38 16.46
N SER A 205 4.82 9.67 16.44
CA SER A 205 5.06 10.40 15.18
C SER A 205 6.38 9.96 14.56
N HIS A 206 6.34 9.21 13.47
CA HIS A 206 7.55 8.76 12.77
C HIS A 206 8.36 9.91 12.14
N SER A 207 7.70 11.02 11.78
CA SER A 207 8.39 12.25 11.37
C SER A 207 9.02 12.99 12.55
N GLY A 208 8.53 12.74 13.76
CA GLY A 208 9.01 13.38 14.98
C GLY A 208 8.09 14.48 15.50
N TYR A 209 8.64 15.30 16.40
CA TYR A 209 7.91 16.28 17.19
C TYR A 209 8.60 17.64 17.16
N ARG A 210 7.82 18.73 17.18
CA ARG A 210 8.39 20.07 17.33
C ARG A 210 8.90 20.31 18.74
N ALA A 211 10.07 20.94 18.86
CA ALA A 211 10.78 21.12 20.12
C ALA A 211 9.93 21.75 21.23
N GLN A 212 9.12 22.76 20.92
CA GLN A 212 8.35 23.52 21.91
C GLN A 212 6.87 23.11 22.00
N LEU A 213 6.46 22.04 21.30
CA LEU A 213 5.08 21.55 21.33
C LEU A 213 4.93 20.32 22.23
N SER A 214 3.68 19.91 22.45
CA SER A 214 3.37 18.66 23.14
C SER A 214 3.90 17.45 22.37
N LYS A 215 4.33 16.43 23.12
CA LYS A 215 4.95 15.22 22.57
C LYS A 215 4.47 14.03 23.39
N SER A 216 3.79 13.10 22.72
CA SER A 216 3.36 11.87 23.34
C SER A 216 3.48 10.69 22.39
N ALA A 217 3.68 9.52 22.99
CA ALA A 217 3.54 8.24 22.34
C ALA A 217 2.55 7.37 23.13
N VAL A 218 1.96 6.40 22.44
CA VAL A 218 0.89 5.56 22.97
C VAL A 218 1.31 4.11 22.86
N GLY A 219 1.02 3.33 23.89
CA GLY A 219 1.15 1.88 23.88
C GLY A 219 -0.13 1.19 24.31
N SER A 220 -0.11 -0.14 24.21
CA SER A 220 -1.10 -1.02 24.82
C SER A 220 -0.36 -2.22 25.38
N ASP A 221 -0.77 -2.64 26.56
CA ASP A 221 -0.20 -3.78 27.30
C ASP A 221 1.32 -3.67 27.58
N ILE A 222 1.85 -2.46 27.68
CA ILE A 222 3.21 -2.20 28.18
C ILE A 222 3.27 -2.61 29.65
N THR A 223 4.10 -3.60 29.98
CA THR A 223 4.24 -4.09 31.35
C THR A 223 5.13 -3.21 32.22
N ALA A 224 6.01 -2.41 31.61
CA ALA A 224 6.88 -1.48 32.31
C ALA A 224 6.11 -0.33 32.95
N SER A 225 6.42 -0.01 34.21
CA SER A 225 5.85 1.13 34.93
C SER A 225 6.42 2.47 34.49
N THR A 226 7.61 2.48 33.89
CA THR A 226 8.30 3.67 33.39
C THR A 226 8.70 3.50 31.92
N PHE A 227 8.91 4.63 31.25
CA PHE A 227 9.53 4.72 29.94
C PHE A 227 10.73 5.67 30.00
N ALA A 228 11.70 5.42 29.13
CA ALA A 228 12.87 6.26 28.92
C ALA A 228 12.82 6.90 27.53
N LEU A 229 13.31 8.13 27.42
CA LEU A 229 13.66 8.77 26.16
C LEU A 229 15.18 8.81 26.05
N LEU A 230 15.70 8.19 24.99
CA LEU A 230 17.13 8.08 24.73
C LEU A 230 17.48 8.99 23.56
N ARG A 231 18.48 9.85 23.73
CA ARG A 231 19.06 10.64 22.64
C ARG A 231 20.08 9.78 21.90
N VAL A 232 19.89 9.64 20.60
CA VAL A 232 20.82 8.92 19.73
C VAL A 232 22.07 9.77 19.53
N ASN A 233 23.23 9.19 19.80
CA ASN A 233 24.56 9.75 19.65
C ASN A 233 25.55 8.62 19.30
N ASP A 234 26.84 8.90 19.28
CA ASP A 234 27.88 7.88 18.99
C ASP A 234 28.01 6.80 20.09
N HIS A 235 27.33 6.96 21.24
CA HIS A 235 27.24 5.91 22.24
C HIS A 235 26.20 4.87 21.82
N ALA A 236 26.62 3.60 21.72
CA ALA A 236 25.78 2.49 21.26
C ALA A 236 24.47 2.29 22.05
N LEU A 237 24.38 2.80 23.29
CA LEU A 237 23.19 2.71 24.13
C LEU A 237 22.31 3.97 24.10
N GLY A 238 22.79 5.09 23.53
CA GLY A 238 22.19 6.41 23.63
C GLY A 238 22.23 7.02 25.04
N ASP A 239 22.09 8.34 25.15
CA ASP A 239 21.99 9.01 26.45
C ASP A 239 20.53 8.99 26.91
N VAL A 240 20.23 8.38 28.07
CA VAL A 240 18.91 8.55 28.69
C VAL A 240 18.76 10.01 29.13
N VAL A 241 17.88 10.75 28.46
CA VAL A 241 17.64 12.18 28.75
C VAL A 241 16.36 12.41 29.56
N LEU A 242 15.51 11.40 29.65
CA LEU A 242 14.27 11.43 30.41
C LEU A 242 13.90 10.02 30.85
N GLU A 243 13.40 9.88 32.07
CA GLU A 243 12.70 8.68 32.52
C GLU A 243 11.45 9.09 33.31
N LYS A 244 10.28 8.55 32.95
CA LYS A 244 8.99 8.94 33.53
C LYS A 244 8.04 7.76 33.64
N PRO A 245 7.02 7.85 34.52
CA PRO A 245 5.95 6.86 34.56
C PRO A 245 5.20 6.75 33.23
N VAL A 246 4.83 5.52 32.87
CA VAL A 246 3.83 5.27 31.82
C VAL A 246 2.45 5.58 32.40
N SER A 247 1.76 6.59 31.87
CA SER A 247 0.47 7.05 32.40
C SER A 247 -0.69 6.28 31.80
N ALA A 248 -1.58 5.74 32.64
CA ALA A 248 -2.83 5.16 32.16
C ALA A 248 -3.87 6.26 31.88
N VAL A 249 -4.39 6.31 30.65
CA VAL A 249 -5.40 7.29 30.21
C VAL A 249 -6.62 6.53 29.69
N ARG A 250 -7.80 6.83 30.24
CA ARG A 250 -9.07 6.26 29.77
C ARG A 250 -9.84 7.29 28.96
N SER A 251 -10.40 6.86 27.84
CA SER A 251 -11.29 7.65 27.00
C SER A 251 -12.46 6.80 26.52
N ARG A 252 -13.38 7.41 25.77
CA ARG A 252 -14.45 6.67 25.07
C ARG A 252 -13.94 5.62 24.07
N LEU A 253 -12.68 5.72 23.64
CA LEU A 253 -12.05 4.80 22.69
C LEU A 253 -11.36 3.61 23.36
N GLY A 254 -11.19 3.63 24.69
CA GLY A 254 -10.51 2.58 25.45
C GLY A 254 -9.57 3.13 26.53
N ALA A 255 -8.81 2.21 27.13
CA ALA A 255 -7.71 2.52 28.03
C ALA A 255 -6.39 2.44 27.27
N PHE A 256 -5.54 3.44 27.46
CA PHE A 256 -4.27 3.60 26.76
C PHE A 256 -3.15 3.88 27.75
N GLN A 257 -1.93 3.55 27.35
CA GLN A 257 -0.72 3.89 28.07
C GLN A 257 -0.01 5.01 27.34
N VAL A 258 0.13 6.16 27.98
CA VAL A 258 0.65 7.40 27.40
C VAL A 258 2.01 7.71 28.00
N MET A 259 2.95 7.96 27.10
CA MET A 259 4.32 8.37 27.40
C MET A 259 4.46 9.83 26.97
N ASP A 260 4.38 10.76 27.93
CA ASP A 260 4.53 12.20 27.69
C ASP A 260 5.95 12.68 27.99
N PHE A 261 6.63 13.16 26.94
CA PHE A 261 8.00 13.66 26.98
C PHE A 261 8.09 15.11 26.48
N SER A 262 7.02 15.89 26.69
CA SER A 262 6.90 17.25 26.19
C SER A 262 7.99 18.20 26.72
N GLU A 263 8.55 17.93 27.90
CA GLU A 263 9.62 18.72 28.51
C GLU A 263 10.97 18.62 27.77
N VAL A 264 11.16 17.61 26.93
CA VAL A 264 12.38 17.47 26.13
C VAL A 264 12.28 18.37 24.91
N THR A 265 13.04 19.47 24.92
CA THR A 265 13.03 20.49 23.87
C THR A 265 14.32 20.52 23.04
N LYS A 266 15.37 19.85 23.50
CA LYS A 266 16.66 19.82 22.80
C LYS A 266 16.53 19.11 21.46
N SER A 267 16.93 19.77 20.37
CA SER A 267 16.88 19.15 19.05
C SER A 267 17.80 17.94 18.94
N GLY A 268 17.36 16.92 18.20
CA GLY A 268 18.13 15.71 17.95
C GLY A 268 17.26 14.52 17.54
N THR A 269 17.92 13.37 17.42
CA THR A 269 17.28 12.09 17.14
C THR A 269 17.11 11.31 18.44
N TYR A 270 15.94 10.70 18.63
CA TYR A 270 15.57 10.03 19.87
C TYR A 270 14.92 8.66 19.63
N VAL A 271 14.98 7.80 20.64
CA VAL A 271 14.28 6.52 20.74
C VAL A 271 13.51 6.49 22.05
N LEU A 272 12.28 5.97 22.02
CA LEU A 272 11.51 5.64 23.22
C LEU A 272 11.76 4.19 23.60
N ARG A 273 11.94 3.93 24.90
CA ARG A 273 12.04 2.58 25.47
C ARG A 273 11.08 2.42 26.63
N ALA A 274 10.30 1.34 26.65
CA ALA A 274 9.45 0.97 27.78
C ALA A 274 9.52 -0.56 27.98
N GLY A 275 10.33 -1.01 28.95
CA GLY A 275 10.69 -2.42 29.09
C GLY A 275 11.44 -2.91 27.85
N ASP A 276 10.96 -4.01 27.26
CA ASP A 276 11.54 -4.61 26.04
C ASP A 276 11.03 -3.97 24.74
N HIS A 277 10.20 -2.92 24.84
CA HIS A 277 9.61 -2.24 23.68
C HIS A 277 10.37 -0.98 23.33
N GLU A 278 10.75 -0.85 22.07
CA GLU A 278 11.46 0.32 21.54
C GLU A 278 10.80 0.88 20.29
N SER A 279 10.84 2.20 20.14
CA SER A 279 10.50 2.87 18.88
C SER A 279 11.66 2.79 17.88
N ARG A 280 11.40 3.03 16.60
CA ARG A 280 12.49 3.44 15.68
C ARG A 280 12.93 4.87 16.03
N PRO A 281 14.13 5.29 15.59
CA PRO A 281 14.57 6.67 15.77
C PRO A 281 13.58 7.69 15.17
N PHE A 282 13.36 8.80 15.87
CA PHE A 282 12.54 9.93 15.41
C PHE A 282 13.16 11.27 15.82
N ALA A 283 12.80 12.35 15.13
CA ALA A 283 13.33 13.68 15.41
C ALA A 283 12.56 14.41 16.52
N ILE A 284 13.27 15.20 17.32
CA ILE A 284 12.69 16.35 18.02
C ILE A 284 13.41 17.58 17.47
N GLY A 285 12.67 18.56 16.96
CA GLY A 285 13.25 19.73 16.31
C GLY A 285 12.21 20.57 15.57
N ASP A 286 12.54 21.81 15.24
CA ASP A 286 11.61 22.70 14.52
C ASP A 286 11.28 22.23 13.09
N ASP A 287 12.16 21.42 12.50
CA ASP A 287 12.08 20.87 11.16
C ASP A 287 11.59 19.41 11.12
N ALA A 288 11.12 18.86 12.24
CA ALA A 288 10.68 17.45 12.32
C ALA A 288 9.65 17.06 11.25
N TRP A 289 8.78 17.99 10.84
CA TRP A 289 7.77 17.73 9.82
C TRP A 289 8.16 18.21 8.42
N ARG A 290 9.35 18.79 8.25
CA ARG A 290 9.80 19.33 6.96
C ARG A 290 9.76 18.25 5.87
N GLY A 291 10.14 17.02 6.20
CA GLY A 291 10.12 15.90 5.26
C GLY A 291 8.72 15.54 4.75
N THR A 292 7.64 15.82 5.50
CA THR A 292 6.28 15.54 5.03
C THR A 292 5.87 16.49 3.92
N LEU A 293 6.28 17.76 3.97
CA LEU A 293 6.00 18.76 2.93
C LEU A 293 6.56 18.32 1.57
N TRP A 294 7.80 17.85 1.54
CA TRP A 294 8.42 17.34 0.31
C TRP A 294 7.75 16.07 -0.22
N LYS A 295 7.35 15.16 0.67
CA LYS A 295 6.62 13.95 0.29
C LYS A 295 5.25 14.30 -0.29
N THR A 296 4.54 15.25 0.30
CA THR A 296 3.26 15.76 -0.21
C THR A 296 3.42 16.42 -1.57
N LEU A 297 4.41 17.30 -1.76
CA LEU A 297 4.70 17.92 -3.06
C LEU A 297 5.05 16.88 -4.13
N ASN A 298 5.81 15.86 -3.76
CA ASN A 298 6.09 14.76 -4.68
C ASN A 298 4.84 13.91 -4.98
N PHE A 299 3.93 13.75 -4.02
CA PHE A 299 2.65 13.09 -4.28
C PHE A 299 1.85 13.88 -5.33
N PHE A 300 1.73 15.20 -5.21
CA PHE A 300 1.09 16.03 -6.25
C PHE A 300 1.79 15.89 -7.60
N TYR A 301 3.13 15.96 -7.63
CA TYR A 301 3.90 15.71 -8.86
C TYR A 301 3.57 14.36 -9.50
N GLY A 302 3.40 13.31 -8.68
CA GLY A 302 3.06 11.97 -9.13
C GLY A 302 1.65 11.82 -9.69
N ASN A 303 0.76 12.78 -9.42
CA ASN A 303 -0.63 12.80 -9.89
C ASN A 303 -0.84 13.83 -11.02
N ARG A 304 0.22 14.40 -11.62
CA ARG A 304 0.05 15.38 -12.69
C ARG A 304 -0.65 14.74 -13.90
N CYS A 305 -1.83 15.24 -14.24
CA CYS A 305 -2.61 14.81 -15.38
C CYS A 305 -2.15 15.55 -16.65
N GLY A 306 -2.05 14.86 -17.79
CA GLY A 306 -1.55 15.45 -19.03
C GLY A 306 -0.03 15.66 -19.06
N PHE A 307 0.70 14.98 -18.18
CA PHE A 307 2.14 15.09 -18.04
C PHE A 307 2.81 13.72 -18.03
N ASP A 308 3.98 13.62 -18.67
CA ASP A 308 4.83 12.44 -18.57
C ASP A 308 5.58 12.47 -17.24
N VAL A 309 5.08 11.75 -16.24
CA VAL A 309 5.70 11.63 -14.93
C VAL A 309 6.78 10.53 -14.98
N PRO A 310 8.08 10.88 -15.01
CA PRO A 310 9.13 9.92 -15.29
C PRO A 310 9.19 8.80 -14.25
N GLY A 311 9.15 7.56 -14.74
CA GLY A 311 9.15 6.36 -13.90
C GLY A 311 7.82 6.06 -13.20
N SER A 312 6.73 6.77 -13.54
CA SER A 312 5.37 6.51 -13.05
C SER A 312 4.42 6.19 -14.21
N HIS A 313 4.05 7.20 -15.02
CA HIS A 313 3.15 7.06 -16.15
C HIS A 313 3.47 8.09 -17.25
N GLY A 314 3.05 7.80 -18.48
CA GLY A 314 3.16 8.74 -19.60
C GLY A 314 2.04 9.78 -19.60
N VAL A 315 2.01 10.61 -20.64
CA VAL A 315 0.96 11.63 -20.86
C VAL A 315 -0.42 10.96 -21.00
N ASP A 316 -1.39 11.42 -20.22
CA ASP A 316 -2.76 10.90 -20.17
C ASP A 316 -3.82 12.02 -20.36
N HIS A 317 -5.10 11.62 -20.48
CA HIS A 317 -6.29 12.49 -20.57
C HIS A 317 -6.25 13.65 -21.59
N LEU A 318 -5.49 13.51 -22.68
CA LEU A 318 -5.52 14.46 -23.80
C LEU A 318 -6.85 14.45 -24.57
N ASP A 319 -7.69 13.45 -24.31
CA ASP A 319 -8.98 13.20 -24.94
C ASP A 319 -10.18 13.63 -24.08
N TRP A 320 -9.94 14.26 -22.92
CA TRP A 320 -11.00 14.78 -22.04
C TRP A 320 -11.31 16.25 -22.34
N PHE A 321 -12.59 16.56 -22.60
CA PHE A 321 -13.02 17.91 -22.91
C PHE A 321 -14.28 18.34 -22.15
N ALA A 322 -14.32 19.58 -21.70
CA ALA A 322 -15.56 20.26 -21.34
C ALA A 322 -16.20 20.85 -22.60
N THR A 323 -17.53 20.76 -22.70
CA THR A 323 -18.29 21.26 -23.84
C THR A 323 -19.44 22.15 -23.40
N LEU A 324 -19.67 23.24 -24.14
CA LEU A 324 -20.81 24.13 -23.96
C LEU A 324 -21.28 24.59 -25.35
N GLY A 325 -22.35 23.98 -25.86
CA GLY A 325 -22.75 24.14 -27.26
C GLY A 325 -21.61 23.69 -28.19
N ASP A 326 -21.22 24.56 -29.12
CA ASP A 326 -20.12 24.30 -30.06
C ASP A 326 -18.72 24.58 -29.46
N GLN A 327 -18.66 25.11 -28.23
CA GLN A 327 -17.39 25.36 -27.55
C GLN A 327 -16.84 24.09 -26.93
N ARG A 328 -15.52 23.89 -27.07
CA ARG A 328 -14.79 22.75 -26.52
C ARG A 328 -13.45 23.22 -25.97
N ILE A 329 -13.16 22.87 -24.72
CA ILE A 329 -11.87 23.11 -24.10
C ILE A 329 -11.29 21.79 -23.59
N THR A 330 -9.98 21.59 -23.73
CA THR A 330 -9.31 20.45 -23.10
C THR A 330 -9.34 20.63 -21.58
N MET A 331 -9.55 19.53 -20.86
CA MET A 331 -9.47 19.49 -19.40
C MET A 331 -8.14 18.92 -18.91
N SER A 332 -7.21 18.60 -19.80
CA SER A 332 -5.87 18.12 -19.46
C SER A 332 -5.08 19.16 -18.64
N GLY A 333 -4.33 18.71 -17.63
CA GLY A 333 -3.58 19.55 -16.68
C GLY A 333 -3.98 19.31 -15.23
N GLY A 334 -3.40 20.05 -14.28
CA GLY A 334 -3.71 19.85 -12.85
C GLY A 334 -3.39 18.43 -12.35
N TRP A 335 -4.13 17.94 -11.36
CA TRP A 335 -3.86 16.63 -10.74
C TRP A 335 -5.05 15.69 -10.81
N HIS A 336 -4.77 14.38 -10.90
CA HIS A 336 -5.75 13.35 -10.53
C HIS A 336 -6.12 13.55 -9.05
N ASP A 337 -7.42 13.54 -8.77
CA ASP A 337 -7.96 14.02 -7.50
C ASP A 337 -7.69 13.07 -6.32
N ALA A 338 -7.82 11.76 -6.57
CA ALA A 338 -7.72 10.75 -5.54
C ALA A 338 -7.11 9.44 -6.09
N GLY A 339 -7.72 8.29 -5.75
CA GLY A 339 -7.30 6.98 -6.26
C GLY A 339 -7.84 6.68 -7.67
N ASP A 340 -8.78 7.48 -8.16
CA ASP A 340 -9.23 7.48 -9.55
C ASP A 340 -8.49 8.56 -10.36
N LEU A 341 -8.83 8.66 -11.65
CA LEU A 341 -8.14 9.54 -12.59
C LEU A 341 -8.93 10.82 -12.92
N SER A 342 -10.01 11.12 -12.19
CA SER A 342 -10.77 12.35 -12.38
C SER A 342 -10.04 13.58 -11.83
N GLN A 343 -10.49 14.76 -12.24
CA GLN A 343 -9.99 16.06 -11.77
C GLN A 343 -11.14 16.82 -11.10
N GLY A 344 -10.86 17.45 -9.96
CA GLY A 344 -11.83 18.27 -9.23
C GLY A 344 -11.39 19.73 -9.12
N ALA A 345 -12.18 20.67 -9.68
CA ALA A 345 -11.83 22.10 -9.64
C ALA A 345 -11.72 22.65 -8.21
N ILE A 346 -12.58 22.18 -7.29
CA ILE A 346 -12.54 22.59 -5.87
C ILE A 346 -11.24 22.10 -5.22
N ASN A 347 -10.95 20.82 -5.33
CA ASN A 347 -9.80 20.19 -4.68
C ASN A 347 -8.46 20.70 -5.25
N THR A 348 -8.36 20.83 -6.59
CA THR A 348 -7.22 21.47 -7.25
C THR A 348 -7.06 22.91 -6.78
N GLY A 349 -8.14 23.70 -6.73
CA GLY A 349 -8.10 25.08 -6.26
C GLY A 349 -7.62 25.22 -4.80
N GLU A 350 -8.11 24.37 -3.91
CA GLU A 350 -7.69 24.34 -2.51
C GLU A 350 -6.22 23.95 -2.34
N ALA A 351 -5.75 22.94 -3.07
CA ALA A 351 -4.35 22.52 -3.08
C ALA A 351 -3.42 23.64 -3.60
N THR A 352 -3.77 24.23 -4.73
CA THR A 352 -3.03 25.36 -5.33
C THR A 352 -2.95 26.54 -4.37
N TYR A 353 -4.06 26.94 -3.76
CA TYR A 353 -4.09 28.02 -2.76
C TYR A 353 -3.21 27.69 -1.56
N ALA A 354 -3.30 26.48 -1.00
CA ALA A 354 -2.53 26.09 0.17
C ALA A 354 -1.02 26.13 -0.10
N MET A 355 -0.57 25.70 -1.29
CA MET A 355 0.83 25.75 -1.69
C MET A 355 1.33 27.20 -1.84
N PHE A 356 0.58 28.08 -2.51
CA PHE A 356 0.94 29.50 -2.62
C PHE A 356 0.95 30.20 -1.26
N ALA A 357 -0.05 29.96 -0.41
CA ALA A 357 -0.13 30.55 0.92
C ALA A 357 1.05 30.12 1.81
N LEU A 358 1.52 28.87 1.69
CA LEU A 358 2.72 28.43 2.39
C LEU A 358 3.98 29.09 1.80
N ALA A 359 4.10 29.17 0.47
CA ALA A 359 5.22 29.82 -0.20
C ALA A 359 5.35 31.30 0.20
N GLU A 360 4.24 32.03 0.27
CA GLU A 360 4.19 33.42 0.71
C GLU A 360 4.70 33.57 2.15
N ARG A 361 4.22 32.72 3.08
CA ARG A 361 4.67 32.75 4.48
C ARG A 361 6.15 32.45 4.65
N LEU A 362 6.66 31.48 3.91
CA LEU A 362 8.08 31.12 3.93
C LEU A 362 8.95 32.26 3.35
N THR A 363 8.51 32.85 2.23
CA THR A 363 9.17 34.01 1.61
C THR A 363 9.22 35.22 2.55
N ALA A 364 8.11 35.52 3.24
CA ALA A 364 8.03 36.63 4.19
C ALA A 364 8.97 36.48 5.40
N THR A 365 9.47 35.26 5.66
CA THR A 365 10.40 34.98 6.76
C THR A 365 11.81 34.62 6.27
N ASP A 366 12.09 34.74 4.97
CA ASP A 366 13.33 34.33 4.30
C ASP A 366 13.76 32.89 4.65
N LYS A 367 12.77 31.98 4.69
CA LYS A 367 12.97 30.57 5.06
C LYS A 367 12.85 29.65 3.86
N ASP A 368 13.79 28.71 3.79
CA ASP A 368 13.79 27.56 2.87
C ASP A 368 13.46 27.91 1.40
N PRO A 369 14.32 28.70 0.73
CA PRO A 369 14.08 29.12 -0.67
C PRO A 369 13.86 27.94 -1.64
N ALA A 370 14.45 26.78 -1.37
CA ALA A 370 14.27 25.58 -2.17
C ALA A 370 12.83 25.04 -2.07
N LEU A 371 12.25 25.01 -0.86
CA LEU A 371 10.87 24.61 -0.66
C LEU A 371 9.90 25.64 -1.27
N VAL A 372 10.19 26.93 -1.14
CA VAL A 372 9.41 28.00 -1.79
C VAL A 372 9.36 27.80 -3.30
N ALA A 373 10.52 27.60 -3.94
CA ALA A 373 10.58 27.37 -5.37
C ALA A 373 9.75 26.14 -5.79
N ARG A 374 9.83 25.05 -5.01
CA ARG A 374 9.06 23.84 -5.30
C ARG A 374 7.55 24.01 -5.09
N LEU A 375 7.14 24.73 -4.05
CA LEU A 375 5.73 25.06 -3.80
C LEU A 375 5.16 25.89 -4.95
N ILE A 376 5.89 26.89 -5.42
CA ILE A 376 5.47 27.74 -6.55
C ILE A 376 5.40 26.92 -7.83
N GLU A 377 6.41 26.07 -8.11
CA GLU A 377 6.42 25.20 -9.28
C GLU A 377 5.17 24.29 -9.31
N GLU A 378 4.89 23.60 -8.22
CA GLU A 378 3.76 22.68 -8.16
C GLU A 378 2.42 23.45 -8.15
N ALA A 379 2.29 24.54 -7.39
CA ALA A 379 1.06 25.35 -7.38
C ALA A 379 0.73 25.93 -8.77
N THR A 380 1.75 26.33 -9.54
CA THR A 380 1.56 26.84 -10.91
C THR A 380 1.03 25.77 -11.85
N TRP A 381 1.32 24.49 -11.61
CA TRP A 381 0.75 23.39 -12.38
C TRP A 381 -0.75 23.21 -12.16
N GLY A 382 -1.24 23.58 -10.97
CA GLY A 382 -2.67 23.52 -10.64
C GLY A 382 -3.48 24.74 -11.07
N LEU A 383 -2.87 25.75 -11.71
CA LEU A 383 -3.55 26.89 -12.35
C LEU A 383 -3.88 26.56 -13.81
#